data_AF-A0A964I2C0-F1
#
_entry.id   AF-A0A964I2C0-F1
#
_cell.length_a   1.000
_cell.length_b   1.000
_cell.length_c   1.000
_cell.angle_alpha   90.00
_cell.angle_beta   90.00
_cell.angle_gamma   90.00
#
_symmetry.space_group_name_H-M   'P 1'
#
loop_
_entity.id
_entity.type
_entity.pdbx_description
1 polymer ?
#
loop_
_entity_poly.entity_id
_entity_poly.type
_entity_poly.pdbx_seq_one_letter_code
_entity_poly.pdbx_strand_id
1 'polypeptide(L)'
;MAARGKALRVAARAVERRLNADTTDHAGPTVPRACGQPACYAGRRAKTFESVPGALTLERAYYHCARCAAGVCPRDRALGVEGTSLSPGVLRMVGRVGAMVSFEEGHELLRELAGVEVLTKQVERAAEALGREIAEDEQRVVERPPLVSRDTLGR
;
A
#
# COMPACT_ATOMS: atom_id res chain seq x y z
N MET A 1 -24.92 -15.35 0.06
CA MET A 1 -23.49 -15.75 0.09
C MET A 1 -22.92 -16.15 -1.29
N ALA A 2 -23.51 -17.11 -2.02
CA ALA A 2 -22.93 -17.59 -3.30
C ALA A 2 -22.89 -16.55 -4.45
N ALA A 3 -23.94 -15.73 -4.62
CA ALA A 3 -23.99 -14.73 -5.70
C ALA A 3 -22.90 -13.65 -5.55
N ARG A 4 -22.75 -13.11 -4.34
CA ARG A 4 -21.69 -12.16 -3.98
C ARG A 4 -20.29 -12.74 -4.24
N GLY A 5 -19.99 -13.92 -3.70
CA GLY A 5 -18.67 -14.53 -3.89
C GLY A 5 -18.36 -14.88 -5.37
N LYS A 6 -19.38 -15.18 -6.19
CA LYS A 6 -19.21 -15.32 -7.65
C LYS A 6 -18.92 -13.96 -8.30
N ALA A 7 -19.66 -12.91 -7.94
CA ALA A 7 -19.46 -11.57 -8.46
C ALA A 7 -18.06 -11.01 -8.13
N LEU A 8 -17.60 -11.14 -6.88
CA LEU A 8 -16.26 -10.70 -6.46
C LEU A 8 -15.17 -11.45 -7.22
N ARG A 9 -15.28 -12.77 -7.41
CA ARG A 9 -14.33 -13.55 -8.22
C ARG A 9 -14.27 -13.11 -9.68
N VAL A 10 -15.42 -12.78 -10.28
CA VAL A 10 -15.46 -12.24 -11.65
C VAL A 10 -14.77 -10.87 -11.69
N ALA A 11 -15.07 -10.00 -10.73
CA ALA A 11 -14.47 -8.67 -10.62
C ALA A 11 -12.95 -8.76 -10.42
N ALA A 12 -12.46 -9.59 -9.50
CA ALA A 12 -11.03 -9.79 -9.25
C ALA A 12 -10.30 -10.21 -10.53
N ARG A 13 -10.82 -11.21 -11.25
CA ARG A 13 -10.24 -11.66 -12.52
C ARG A 13 -10.26 -10.58 -13.60
N ALA A 14 -11.33 -9.80 -13.69
CA ALA A 14 -11.42 -8.71 -14.67
C ALA A 14 -10.42 -7.59 -14.36
N VAL A 15 -10.30 -7.20 -13.09
CA VAL A 15 -9.34 -6.20 -12.62
C VAL A 15 -7.91 -6.68 -12.83
N GLU A 16 -7.58 -7.91 -12.42
CA GLU A 16 -6.26 -8.51 -12.60
C GLU A 16 -5.85 -8.52 -14.07
N ARG A 17 -6.71 -9.00 -14.97
CA ARG A 17 -6.45 -8.97 -16.42
C ARG A 17 -6.23 -7.55 -16.93
N ARG A 18 -7.07 -6.60 -16.51
CA ARG A 18 -6.97 -5.21 -16.98
C ARG A 18 -5.66 -4.56 -16.53
N LEU A 19 -5.27 -4.79 -15.27
CA LEU A 19 -4.00 -4.30 -14.75
C LEU A 19 -2.84 -4.99 -15.50
N ASN A 20 -2.82 -6.31 -15.62
CA ASN A 20 -1.71 -6.99 -16.30
C ASN A 20 -1.61 -6.72 -17.81
N ALA A 21 -2.70 -6.32 -18.47
CA ALA A 21 -2.68 -5.84 -19.86
C ALA A 21 -2.05 -4.44 -19.99
N ASP A 22 -1.99 -3.67 -18.91
CA ASP A 22 -1.30 -2.39 -18.86
C ASP A 22 0.16 -2.60 -18.45
N THR A 23 1.06 -2.36 -19.41
CA THR A 23 2.52 -2.47 -19.26
C THR A 23 3.22 -1.11 -19.24
N THR A 24 2.48 -0.03 -19.02
CA THR A 24 3.02 1.35 -18.97
C THR A 24 3.95 1.59 -17.76
N ASP A 25 4.01 0.64 -16.84
CA ASP A 25 4.97 0.61 -15.74
C ASP A 25 6.43 0.39 -16.18
N HIS A 26 6.64 -0.07 -17.42
CA HIS A 26 7.96 -0.09 -18.04
C HIS A 26 8.33 1.31 -18.59
N ALA A 27 9.13 2.03 -17.81
CA ALA A 27 9.60 3.39 -18.11
C ALA A 27 10.93 3.43 -18.93
N GLY A 28 11.21 2.40 -19.72
CA GLY A 28 12.45 2.26 -20.49
C GLY A 28 13.53 1.43 -19.77
N PRO A 29 14.78 1.42 -20.29
CA PRO A 29 15.85 0.54 -19.81
C PRO A 29 16.34 0.89 -18.40
N THR A 30 16.11 2.13 -17.95
CA THR A 30 16.56 2.62 -16.65
C THR A 30 15.57 3.58 -16.03
N VAL A 31 15.52 3.62 -14.69
CA VAL A 31 14.77 4.62 -13.92
C VAL A 31 15.68 5.39 -12.96
N PRO A 32 15.41 6.68 -12.71
CA PRO A 32 16.18 7.47 -11.75
C PRO A 32 16.01 6.95 -10.32
N ARG A 33 17.04 7.12 -9.49
CA ARG A 33 17.06 6.74 -8.07
C ARG A 33 17.72 7.83 -7.23
N ALA A 34 17.32 7.91 -5.97
CA ALA A 34 17.87 8.87 -4.99
C ALA A 34 19.40 8.75 -4.80
N CYS A 35 19.98 7.57 -5.02
CA CYS A 35 21.43 7.35 -4.92
C CYS A 35 22.27 7.95 -6.08
N GLY A 36 21.62 8.60 -7.05
CA GLY A 36 22.25 9.19 -8.24
C GLY A 36 22.66 8.19 -9.33
N GLN A 37 22.62 6.88 -9.07
CA GLN A 37 22.83 5.84 -10.09
C GLN A 37 21.49 5.32 -10.62
N PRO A 38 21.32 5.17 -11.95
CA PRO A 38 20.08 4.62 -12.50
C PRO A 38 19.87 3.16 -12.07
N ALA A 39 18.63 2.77 -11.82
CA ALA A 39 18.27 1.37 -11.68
C ALA A 39 17.95 0.81 -13.07
N CYS A 40 18.56 -0.31 -13.43
CA CYS A 40 18.38 -0.95 -14.74
C CYS A 40 17.18 -1.90 -14.71
N TYR A 41 16.46 -1.97 -15.82
CA TYR A 41 15.38 -2.93 -16.01
C TYR A 41 15.92 -4.37 -15.91
N ALA A 42 15.27 -5.19 -15.09
CA ALA A 42 15.68 -6.56 -14.78
C ALA A 42 14.51 -7.54 -14.91
N GLY A 43 13.60 -7.27 -15.85
CA GLY A 43 12.45 -8.13 -16.16
C GLY A 43 11.16 -7.75 -15.42
N ARG A 44 10.19 -8.65 -15.43
CA ARG A 44 8.95 -8.53 -14.65
C ARG A 44 9.00 -9.43 -13.43
N ARG A 45 8.36 -9.00 -12.35
CA ARG A 45 8.18 -9.81 -11.13
C ARG A 45 6.72 -9.86 -10.75
N ALA A 46 6.23 -11.04 -10.39
CA ALA A 46 4.92 -11.20 -9.80
C ALA A 46 4.84 -10.51 -8.43
N LYS A 47 3.66 -10.00 -8.07
CA LYS A 47 3.30 -9.63 -6.70
C LYS A 47 1.81 -9.87 -6.47
N THR A 48 1.50 -10.61 -5.42
CA THR A 48 0.13 -10.82 -4.96
C THR A 48 -0.19 -9.89 -3.80
N PHE A 49 -1.37 -9.28 -3.81
CA PHE A 49 -1.90 -8.50 -2.70
C PHE A 49 -3.41 -8.67 -2.56
N GLU A 50 -3.92 -8.46 -1.35
CA GLU A 50 -5.34 -8.54 -1.04
C GLU A 50 -6.05 -7.23 -1.41
N SER A 51 -7.14 -7.36 -2.15
CA SER A 51 -8.00 -6.25 -2.56
C SER A 51 -9.46 -6.54 -2.22
N VAL A 52 -10.34 -5.55 -2.33
CA VAL A 52 -11.76 -5.73 -1.97
C VAL A 52 -12.46 -6.82 -2.82
N PRO A 53 -12.22 -6.93 -4.14
CA PRO A 53 -12.71 -8.07 -4.92
C PRO A 53 -12.07 -9.42 -4.58
N GLY A 54 -10.95 -9.44 -3.86
CA GLY A 54 -10.13 -10.61 -3.53
C GLY A 54 -8.65 -10.42 -3.88
N ALA A 55 -7.84 -11.45 -3.70
CA ALA A 55 -6.43 -11.46 -4.05
C ALA A 55 -6.19 -11.20 -5.56
N LEU A 56 -5.25 -10.31 -5.87
CA LEU A 56 -4.82 -9.98 -7.23
C LEU A 56 -3.32 -10.24 -7.37
N THR A 57 -2.90 -10.83 -8.48
CA THR A 57 -1.49 -11.04 -8.83
C THR A 57 -1.09 -10.18 -10.02
N LEU A 58 -0.13 -9.27 -9.79
CA LEU A 58 0.37 -8.37 -10.83
C LEU A 58 1.73 -8.80 -11.34
N GLU A 59 1.87 -8.78 -12.67
CA GLU A 59 3.16 -8.77 -13.34
C GLU A 59 3.61 -7.32 -13.50
N ARG A 60 4.73 -6.97 -12.87
CA ARG A 60 5.20 -5.57 -12.75
C ARG A 60 6.67 -5.44 -13.16
N ALA A 61 7.01 -4.35 -13.83
CA ALA A 61 8.37 -4.03 -14.24
C ALA A 61 9.27 -3.87 -13.00
N TYR A 62 10.36 -4.63 -12.98
CA TYR A 62 11.33 -4.64 -11.89
C TYR A 62 12.63 -3.98 -12.35
N TYR A 63 13.08 -3.00 -11.56
CA TYR A 63 14.32 -2.29 -11.78
C TYR A 63 15.27 -2.54 -10.61
N HIS A 64 16.54 -2.81 -10.90
CA HIS A 64 17.55 -3.09 -9.89
C HIS A 64 18.69 -2.06 -9.95
N CYS A 65 19.04 -1.49 -8.80
CA CYS A 65 20.21 -0.63 -8.67
C CYS A 65 21.37 -1.43 -8.07
N ALA A 66 22.45 -1.63 -8.84
CA ALA A 66 23.65 -2.34 -8.39
C ALA A 66 24.34 -1.65 -7.20
N ARG A 67 24.31 -0.31 -7.12
CA ARG A 67 24.90 0.44 -6.01
C ARG A 67 24.16 0.27 -4.69
N CYS A 68 22.83 0.28 -4.72
CA CYS A 68 22.01 0.15 -3.51
C CYS A 68 21.72 -1.31 -3.13
N ALA A 69 22.00 -2.27 -4.02
CA ALA A 69 21.51 -3.64 -3.93
C ALA A 69 19.99 -3.72 -3.68
N ALA A 70 19.23 -2.78 -4.26
CA ALA A 70 17.81 -2.60 -3.99
C ALA A 70 17.02 -2.52 -5.30
N GLY A 71 15.84 -3.12 -5.26
CA GLY A 71 14.88 -3.09 -6.35
C GLY A 71 13.81 -2.01 -6.19
N VAL A 72 13.23 -1.57 -7.30
CA VAL A 72 12.02 -0.76 -7.32
C VAL A 72 11.06 -1.29 -8.38
N CYS A 73 9.77 -1.20 -8.09
CA CYS A 73 8.70 -1.50 -9.03
C CYS A 73 7.81 -0.27 -9.12
N PRO A 74 7.91 0.55 -10.19
CA PRO A 74 7.14 1.80 -10.31
C PRO A 74 5.64 1.60 -10.09
N ARG A 75 5.13 0.45 -10.53
CA ARG A 75 3.73 0.04 -10.38
C ARG A 75 3.27 -0.05 -8.93
N ASP A 76 4.12 -0.48 -8.01
CA ASP A 76 3.75 -0.64 -6.60
C ASP A 76 3.37 0.72 -5.99
N ARG A 77 4.17 1.75 -6.25
CA ARG A 77 3.89 3.11 -5.78
C ARG A 77 2.64 3.67 -6.45
N ALA A 78 2.49 3.50 -7.76
CA ALA A 78 1.33 3.99 -8.49
C ALA A 78 -0.01 3.40 -7.99
N LEU A 79 0.02 2.15 -7.52
CA LEU A 79 -1.15 1.46 -6.96
C LEU A 79 -1.27 1.56 -5.43
N GLY A 80 -0.31 2.22 -4.76
CA GLY A 80 -0.28 2.32 -3.30
C GLY A 80 -0.08 0.98 -2.58
N VAL A 81 0.62 0.03 -3.22
CA VAL A 81 0.93 -1.30 -2.65
C VAL A 81 2.41 -1.46 -2.31
N GLU A 82 3.21 -0.39 -2.37
CA GLU A 82 4.63 -0.42 -1.98
C GLU A 82 4.78 -0.84 -0.51
N GLY A 83 5.66 -1.82 -0.23
CA GLY A 83 5.91 -2.30 1.14
C GLY A 83 4.79 -3.10 1.80
N THR A 84 3.65 -3.29 1.14
CA THR A 84 2.48 -3.99 1.71
C THR A 84 1.93 -5.08 0.76
N SER A 85 1.22 -6.04 1.34
CA SER A 85 0.41 -7.04 0.62
C SER A 85 -1.09 -6.74 0.70
N LEU A 86 -1.47 -5.54 1.13
CA LEU A 86 -2.86 -5.07 1.20
C LEU A 86 -3.03 -3.85 0.32
N SER A 87 -4.10 -3.81 -0.48
CA SER A 87 -4.47 -2.60 -1.22
C SER A 87 -4.82 -1.45 -0.26
N PRO A 88 -4.70 -0.18 -0.70
CA PRO A 88 -5.09 0.97 0.12
C PRO A 88 -6.53 0.90 0.64
N GLY A 89 -7.45 0.32 -0.15
CA GLY A 89 -8.84 0.11 0.27
C GLY A 89 -8.96 -0.86 1.44
N VAL A 90 -8.24 -1.99 1.38
CA VAL A 90 -8.23 -2.99 2.46
C VAL A 90 -7.52 -2.44 3.70
N LEU A 91 -6.42 -1.70 3.56
CA LEU A 91 -5.75 -1.05 4.68
C LEU A 91 -6.67 -0.10 5.45
N ARG A 92 -7.48 0.70 4.76
CA ARG A 92 -8.48 1.56 5.42
C ARG A 92 -9.54 0.76 6.18
N MET A 93 -10.00 -0.36 5.62
CA MET A 93 -10.95 -1.24 6.30
C MET A 93 -10.33 -1.86 7.55
N VAL A 94 -9.08 -2.34 7.46
CA VAL A 94 -8.30 -2.88 8.59
C VAL A 94 -8.12 -1.84 9.69
N GLY A 95 -7.67 -0.63 9.36
CA GLY A 95 -7.51 0.44 10.34
C GLY A 95 -8.83 0.79 11.03
N ARG A 96 -9.95 0.77 10.30
CA ARG A 96 -11.27 1.03 10.89
C ARG A 96 -11.70 -0.07 11.86
N VAL A 97 -11.59 -1.34 11.49
CA VAL A 97 -12.01 -2.44 12.38
C VAL A 97 -11.06 -2.58 13.57
N GLY A 98 -9.75 -2.42 13.37
CA GLY A 98 -8.74 -2.50 14.43
C GLY A 98 -8.87 -1.39 15.49
N ALA A 99 -9.54 -0.28 15.16
CA ALA A 99 -9.85 0.78 16.11
C ALA A 99 -11.18 0.60 16.87
N MET A 100 -12.02 -0.35 16.45
CA MET A 100 -13.40 -0.49 16.96
C MET A 100 -13.63 -1.79 17.75
N VAL A 101 -12.95 -2.86 17.37
CA VAL A 101 -13.19 -4.22 17.89
C VAL A 101 -11.86 -4.96 18.07
N SER A 102 -11.90 -6.15 18.66
CA SER A 102 -10.72 -7.01 18.70
C SER A 102 -10.26 -7.39 17.29
N PHE A 103 -8.98 -7.77 17.12
CA PHE A 103 -8.47 -8.17 15.80
C PHE A 103 -9.16 -9.44 15.26
N GLU A 104 -9.60 -10.33 16.14
CA GLU A 104 -10.35 -11.54 15.78
C GLU A 104 -11.72 -11.17 15.21
N GLU A 105 -12.51 -10.39 15.95
CA GLU A 105 -13.79 -9.86 15.47
C GLU A 105 -13.62 -9.03 14.20
N GLY A 106 -12.56 -8.22 14.13
CA GLY A 106 -12.24 -7.41 12.95
C GLY A 106 -11.99 -8.24 11.70
N HIS A 107 -11.25 -9.34 11.81
CA HIS A 107 -11.07 -10.29 10.72
C HIS A 107 -12.42 -10.87 10.25
N GLU A 108 -13.25 -11.32 11.19
CA GLU A 108 -14.57 -11.91 10.86
C GLU A 108 -15.48 -10.91 10.15
N LEU A 109 -15.53 -9.66 10.64
CA LEU A 109 -16.30 -8.59 10.00
C LEU A 109 -15.82 -8.32 8.56
N LEU A 110 -14.50 -8.29 8.32
CA LEU A 110 -13.96 -8.10 6.97
C LEU A 110 -14.34 -9.26 6.04
N ARG A 111 -14.29 -10.49 6.53
CA ARG A 111 -14.71 -11.68 5.78
C ARG A 111 -16.21 -11.64 5.45
N GLU A 112 -17.05 -11.35 6.43
CA GLU A 112 -18.51 -11.43 6.28
C GLU A 112 -19.10 -10.25 5.50
N LEU A 113 -18.67 -9.03 5.85
CA LEU A 113 -19.23 -7.80 5.30
C LEU A 113 -18.53 -7.36 4.02
N ALA A 114 -17.22 -7.62 3.87
CA ALA A 114 -16.45 -7.21 2.69
C ALA A 114 -16.05 -8.40 1.78
N GLY A 115 -16.05 -9.64 2.28
CA GLY A 115 -15.53 -10.79 1.52
C GLY A 115 -14.01 -10.74 1.38
N VAL A 116 -13.35 -10.03 2.29
CA VAL A 116 -11.90 -9.81 2.31
C VAL A 116 -11.26 -10.87 3.19
N GLU A 117 -10.37 -11.67 2.61
CA GLU A 117 -9.76 -12.82 3.28
C GLU A 117 -8.37 -12.44 3.83
N VAL A 118 -8.35 -11.63 4.90
CA VAL A 118 -7.11 -11.25 5.62
C VAL A 118 -7.01 -11.95 6.95
N LEU A 119 -5.91 -12.62 7.28
CA LEU A 119 -5.78 -13.31 8.58
C LEU A 119 -5.82 -12.33 9.75
N THR A 120 -6.28 -12.77 10.93
CA THR A 120 -6.25 -11.98 12.18
C THR A 120 -4.89 -11.34 12.45
N LYS A 121 -3.79 -12.09 12.26
CA LYS A 121 -2.42 -11.58 12.42
C LYS A 121 -1.99 -10.57 11.35
N GLN A 122 -2.64 -10.55 10.19
CA GLN A 122 -2.42 -9.50 9.20
C GLN A 122 -3.21 -8.23 9.56
N VAL A 123 -4.42 -8.38 10.10
CA VAL A 123 -5.22 -7.26 10.65
C VAL A 123 -4.44 -6.57 11.77
N GLU A 124 -3.96 -7.33 12.76
CA GLU A 124 -3.12 -6.84 13.87
C GLU A 124 -1.91 -6.05 13.36
N ARG A 125 -1.05 -6.70 12.55
CA ARG A 125 0.19 -6.07 12.06
C ARG A 125 -0.06 -4.80 11.25
N ALA A 126 -1.09 -4.80 10.40
CA ALA A 126 -1.41 -3.63 9.59
C ALA A 126 -2.05 -2.51 10.42
N ALA A 127 -2.95 -2.83 11.35
CA ALA A 127 -3.53 -1.84 12.26
C ALA A 127 -2.47 -1.19 13.16
N GLU A 128 -1.54 -1.98 13.72
CA GLU A 128 -0.43 -1.46 14.50
C GLU A 128 0.54 -0.62 13.67
N ALA A 129 0.83 -1.04 12.43
CA ALA A 129 1.68 -0.25 11.53
C ALA A 129 1.05 1.11 11.21
N LEU A 130 -0.26 1.14 10.93
CA LEU A 130 -1.00 2.38 10.75
C LEU A 130 -0.99 3.24 12.02
N GLY A 131 -1.18 2.63 13.19
CA GLY A 131 -1.12 3.35 14.47
C GLY A 131 0.25 3.99 14.73
N ARG A 132 1.34 3.30 14.40
CA ARG A 132 2.70 3.86 14.48
C ARG A 132 2.90 5.02 13.52
N GLU A 133 2.46 4.89 12.27
CA GLU A 133 2.55 5.96 11.27
C GLU A 133 1.81 7.22 11.73
N ILE A 134 0.59 7.07 12.26
CA ILE A 134 -0.19 8.18 12.81
C ILE A 134 0.54 8.83 14.00
N ALA A 135 1.05 8.04 14.94
CA ALA A 135 1.77 8.57 16.11
C ALA A 135 3.05 9.32 15.73
N GLU A 136 3.78 8.85 14.71
CA GLU A 136 4.97 9.53 14.17
C GLU A 136 4.59 10.87 13.52
N ASP A 137 3.51 10.91 12.75
CA ASP A 137 3.02 12.14 12.12
C ASP A 137 2.52 13.16 13.15
N GLU A 138 1.82 12.72 14.20
CA GLU A 138 1.40 13.58 15.31
C GLU A 138 2.59 14.23 16.03
N GLN A 139 3.68 13.49 16.26
CA GLN A 139 4.90 14.01 16.88
C GLN A 139 5.58 15.10 16.04
N ARG A 140 5.59 14.94 14.71
CA ARG A 140 6.17 15.95 13.79
C ARG A 140 5.39 17.25 13.77
N VAL A 141 4.07 17.21 13.95
CA VAL A 141 3.21 18.41 13.98
C VAL A 141 3.38 19.19 15.29
N VAL A 142 3.78 18.52 16.38
CA VAL A 142 3.97 19.15 17.70
C VAL A 142 5.35 19.85 17.84
N GLU A 143 6.32 19.59 16.95
CA GLU A 143 7.58 20.35 16.88
C GLU A 143 7.34 21.78 16.35
N ARG A 144 7.01 22.64 17.33
CA ARG A 144 6.76 24.09 17.37
C ARG A 144 7.28 24.93 16.17
N PRO A 145 6.44 25.78 15.53
CA PRO A 145 6.94 26.83 14.64
C PRO A 145 7.86 27.80 15.41
N PRO A 146 8.95 28.31 14.82
CA PRO A 146 9.83 29.25 15.50
C PRO A 146 9.03 30.48 15.95
N LEU A 147 9.14 30.81 17.24
CA LEU A 147 8.55 32.02 17.80
C LEU A 147 9.14 33.23 17.06
N VAL A 148 8.35 33.91 16.24
CA VAL A 148 8.73 35.20 15.67
C VAL A 148 8.77 36.20 16.82
N SER A 149 9.96 36.62 17.24
CA SER A 149 10.16 37.66 18.24
C SER A 149 9.50 38.97 17.77
N ARG A 150 8.51 39.47 18.52
CA ARG A 150 7.86 40.77 18.28
C ARG A 150 8.72 41.94 18.78
N ASP A 151 10.00 41.95 18.45
CA ASP A 151 10.91 43.05 18.77
C ASP A 151 11.23 43.87 17.51
N THR A 152 10.22 44.56 16.97
CA THR A 152 10.40 45.80 16.18
C THR A 152 9.01 46.38 15.87
N LEU A 153 8.49 47.21 16.77
CA LEU A 153 7.54 48.28 16.48
C LEU A 153 7.58 49.26 17.65
N GLY A 154 8.74 49.88 17.79
CA GLY A 154 9.00 51.02 18.65
C GLY A 154 9.92 51.97 17.90
N ARG A 155 9.32 52.78 17.03
CA ARG A 155 9.78 54.11 16.58
C ARG A 155 8.72 54.74 15.70
#